data_AF-A0A136KE73-F1
#
_entry.id   AF-A0A136KE73-F1
#
_cell.length_a   1.000
_cell.length_b   1.000
_cell.length_c   1.000
_cell.angle_alpha   90.00
_cell.angle_beta   90.00
_cell.angle_gamma   90.00
#
_symmetry.space_group_name_H-M   'P 1'
#
loop_
_entity.id
_entity.type
_entity.pdbx_description
1 polymer ?
#
loop_
_entity_poly.entity_id
_entity_poly.type
_entity_poly.pdbx_seq_one_letter_code
_entity_poly.pdbx_strand_id
1 'polypeptide(L)'
;MIKIPLPKIRFEVFKKKSILFSIGGVLVLTCLLGVGGYFAYQYYSLKQAVQDPTKASIKELEYVIAKVGRLMQLPQGEQPLLATVDDVNKLRDKPFFRSAHNGDKALFYSKAGKAILYRPSTDKIIEIGPYIVPTTTTAPVPVASDAAALGVSTTPVTVTLLNGTAVSGLAKTTEEKLTSKIKGIQVVEKKDATKKDYVKNIIIDIKGDQSQLVGNIQSLIGGEVASAVPEGEATPEAAIVIILGNDT
;
A
#
# COMPACT_ATOMS: atom_id res chain seq x y z
N MET A 1 85.87 -21.75 23.06
CA MET A 1 84.81 -20.81 22.62
C MET A 1 84.45 -21.13 21.17
N ILE A 2 83.26 -21.71 20.93
CA ILE A 2 82.76 -22.07 19.59
C ILE A 2 82.03 -20.85 19.02
N LYS A 3 82.46 -20.35 17.85
CA LYS A 3 81.78 -19.28 17.10
C LYS A 3 80.73 -19.89 16.17
N ILE A 4 79.46 -19.58 16.41
CA ILE A 4 78.35 -19.94 15.51
C ILE A 4 78.16 -18.77 14.52
N PRO A 5 78.21 -19.00 13.19
CA PRO A 5 77.98 -17.93 12.22
C PRO A 5 76.48 -17.65 12.03
N LEU A 6 76.11 -16.38 12.03
CA LEU A 6 74.73 -15.90 11.78
C LEU A 6 74.36 -16.02 10.28
N PRO A 7 73.12 -16.38 9.95
CA PRO A 7 72.66 -16.45 8.57
C PRO A 7 72.49 -15.05 7.97
N LYS A 8 72.97 -14.85 6.74
CA LYS A 8 72.80 -13.61 5.97
C LYS A 8 71.39 -13.56 5.37
N ILE A 9 70.54 -12.65 5.85
CA ILE A 9 69.23 -12.37 5.27
C ILE A 9 69.44 -11.55 3.99
N ARG A 10 69.01 -12.07 2.84
CA ARG A 10 69.00 -11.33 1.56
C ARG A 10 67.67 -10.59 1.41
N PHE A 11 67.70 -9.25 1.41
CA PHE A 11 66.57 -8.42 1.00
C PHE A 11 66.59 -8.27 -0.53
N GLU A 12 65.72 -9.01 -1.22
CA GLU A 12 65.44 -8.81 -2.65
C GLU A 12 64.66 -7.49 -2.83
N VAL A 13 65.27 -6.52 -3.52
CA VAL A 13 64.67 -5.22 -3.79
C VAL A 13 63.67 -5.36 -4.94
N PHE A 14 62.36 -5.30 -4.62
CA PHE A 14 61.29 -5.36 -5.61
C PHE A 14 61.40 -4.24 -6.66
N LYS A 15 61.47 -4.60 -7.95
CA LYS A 15 61.60 -3.67 -9.08
C LYS A 15 60.40 -2.71 -9.17
N LYS A 16 60.64 -1.39 -9.18
CA LYS A 16 59.62 -0.31 -9.25
C LYS A 16 58.49 -0.48 -10.28
N LYS A 17 58.72 -1.16 -11.42
CA LYS A 17 57.67 -1.42 -12.44
C LYS A 17 56.61 -2.42 -12.01
N SER A 18 56.93 -3.41 -11.16
CA SER A 18 55.91 -4.33 -10.63
C SER A 18 55.04 -3.65 -9.57
N ILE A 19 55.61 -2.72 -8.80
CA ILE A 19 54.88 -1.92 -7.79
C ILE A 19 53.83 -1.02 -8.45
N LEU A 20 54.15 -0.34 -9.57
CA LEU A 20 53.19 0.49 -10.31
C LEU A 20 52.04 -0.33 -10.92
N PHE A 21 52.32 -1.52 -11.43
CA PHE A 21 51.30 -2.43 -11.96
C PHE A 21 50.39 -2.97 -10.86
N SER A 22 50.96 -3.27 -9.68
CA SER A 22 50.19 -3.67 -8.50
C SER A 22 49.30 -2.53 -7.97
N ILE A 23 49.78 -1.29 -7.95
CA ILE A 23 48.97 -0.13 -7.53
C ILE A 23 47.82 0.11 -8.53
N GLY A 24 48.09 0.05 -9.83
CA GLY A 24 47.05 0.17 -10.86
C GLY A 24 46.00 -0.94 -10.75
N GLY A 25 46.42 -2.18 -10.52
CA GLY A 25 45.51 -3.32 -10.31
C GLY A 25 44.62 -3.16 -9.07
N VAL A 26 45.18 -2.67 -7.96
CA VAL A 26 44.41 -2.41 -6.73
C VAL A 26 43.38 -1.29 -6.93
N LEU A 27 43.73 -0.25 -7.69
CA LEU A 27 42.85 0.89 -7.97
C LEU A 27 41.68 0.49 -8.89
N VAL A 28 41.94 -0.34 -9.90
CA VAL A 28 40.87 -0.91 -10.74
C VAL A 28 39.96 -1.85 -9.95
N LEU A 29 40.52 -2.67 -9.07
CA LEU A 29 39.74 -3.57 -8.21
C LEU A 29 38.85 -2.81 -7.23
N THR A 30 39.35 -1.73 -6.63
CA THR A 30 38.55 -0.87 -5.73
C THR A 30 37.44 -0.12 -6.48
N CYS A 31 37.69 0.37 -7.70
CA CYS A 31 36.64 0.93 -8.54
C CYS A 31 35.56 -0.11 -8.90
N LEU A 32 35.94 -1.34 -9.26
CA LEU A 32 35.01 -2.42 -9.56
C LEU A 32 34.14 -2.81 -8.36
N LEU A 33 34.74 -2.89 -7.16
CA LEU A 33 34.00 -3.15 -5.92
C LEU A 33 33.05 -2.00 -5.56
N GLY A 34 33.45 -0.74 -5.78
CA GLY A 34 32.58 0.43 -5.57
C GLY A 34 31.37 0.44 -6.49
N VAL A 35 31.57 0.16 -7.78
CA VAL A 35 30.48 0.06 -8.76
C VAL A 35 29.58 -1.14 -8.45
N GLY A 36 30.15 -2.30 -8.14
CA GLY A 36 29.40 -3.49 -7.74
C GLY A 36 28.56 -3.26 -6.47
N GLY A 37 29.12 -2.58 -5.47
CA GLY A 37 28.42 -2.20 -4.25
C GLY A 37 27.27 -1.24 -4.51
N TYR A 38 27.46 -0.24 -5.37
CA TYR A 38 26.39 0.70 -5.76
C TYR A 38 25.23 -0.02 -6.48
N PHE A 39 25.54 -0.88 -7.45
CA PHE A 39 24.50 -1.65 -8.16
C PHE A 39 23.80 -2.66 -7.26
N ALA A 40 24.52 -3.32 -6.34
CA ALA A 40 23.91 -4.21 -5.35
C ALA A 40 22.98 -3.43 -4.42
N TYR A 41 23.41 -2.28 -3.91
CA TYR A 41 22.58 -1.42 -3.06
C TYR A 41 21.31 -0.96 -3.80
N GLN A 42 21.44 -0.54 -5.06
CA GLN A 42 20.31 -0.17 -5.90
C GLN A 42 19.36 -1.35 -6.13
N TYR A 43 19.90 -2.54 -6.42
CA TYR A 43 19.12 -3.76 -6.63
C TYR A 43 18.37 -4.21 -5.36
N TYR A 44 19.01 -4.16 -4.19
CA TYR A 44 18.36 -4.49 -2.92
C TYR A 44 17.27 -3.48 -2.55
N SER A 45 17.48 -2.19 -2.85
CA SER A 45 16.49 -1.14 -2.62
C SER A 45 15.24 -1.32 -3.51
N LEU A 46 15.42 -1.73 -4.77
CA LEU A 46 14.31 -2.10 -5.66
C LEU A 46 13.61 -3.38 -5.21
N LYS A 47 14.33 -4.42 -4.76
CA LYS A 47 13.71 -5.65 -4.26
C LYS A 47 12.86 -5.43 -3.02
N GLN A 48 13.25 -4.55 -2.11
CA GLN A 48 12.43 -4.21 -0.93
C GLN A 48 11.15 -3.45 -1.29
N ALA A 49 11.16 -2.62 -2.34
CA ALA A 49 9.96 -1.95 -2.83
C ALA A 49 8.99 -2.90 -3.56
N VAL A 50 9.51 -3.96 -4.16
CA VAL A 50 8.72 -5.01 -4.84
C VAL A 50 8.17 -6.05 -3.86
N GLN A 51 8.86 -6.32 -2.75
CA GLN A 51 8.42 -7.30 -1.74
C GLN A 51 7.30 -6.78 -0.84
N ASP A 52 7.12 -5.47 -0.73
CA ASP A 52 6.13 -4.86 0.17
C ASP A 52 5.42 -3.67 -0.54
N PRO A 53 4.56 -3.94 -1.55
CA PRO A 53 3.94 -2.90 -2.38
C PRO A 53 3.09 -1.89 -1.58
N THR A 54 2.65 -2.25 -0.37
CA THR A 54 1.93 -1.39 0.58
C THR A 54 2.84 -0.28 1.12
N LYS A 55 4.09 -0.58 1.50
CA LYS A 55 5.06 0.41 1.98
C LYS A 55 5.50 1.36 0.86
N ALA A 56 5.66 0.84 -0.36
CA ALA A 56 5.97 1.67 -1.52
C ALA A 56 4.83 2.66 -1.82
N SER A 57 3.58 2.20 -1.76
CA SER A 57 2.39 3.04 -1.98
C SER A 57 2.20 4.09 -0.89
N ILE A 58 2.46 3.75 0.39
CA ILE A 58 2.40 4.72 1.51
C ILE A 58 3.47 5.79 1.37
N LYS A 59 4.72 5.40 1.05
CA LYS A 59 5.79 6.37 0.82
C LYS A 59 5.51 7.28 -0.37
N GLU A 60 4.93 6.73 -1.44
CA GLU A 60 4.52 7.51 -2.60
C GLU A 60 3.41 8.50 -2.25
N LEU A 61 2.39 8.06 -1.49
CA LEU A 61 1.33 8.93 -0.99
C LEU A 61 1.88 10.08 -0.14
N GLU A 62 2.72 9.79 0.85
CA GLU A 62 3.36 10.80 1.70
C GLU A 62 4.21 11.78 0.87
N TYR A 63 4.98 11.26 -0.09
CA TYR A 63 5.80 12.08 -0.99
C TYR A 63 4.94 13.02 -1.83
N VAL A 64 3.85 12.53 -2.41
CA VAL A 64 2.93 13.33 -3.23
C VAL A 64 2.22 14.37 -2.36
N ILE A 65 1.74 14.02 -1.16
CA ILE A 65 1.12 14.96 -0.21
C ILE A 65 2.12 16.08 0.14
N ALA A 66 3.37 15.75 0.44
CA ALA A 66 4.39 16.74 0.78
C ALA A 66 4.68 17.70 -0.40
N LYS A 67 4.71 17.19 -1.62
CA LYS A 67 4.87 18.00 -2.84
C LYS A 67 3.70 18.93 -3.06
N VAL A 68 2.48 18.40 -3.06
CA VAL A 68 1.27 19.20 -3.27
C VAL A 68 1.07 20.21 -2.14
N GLY A 69 1.41 19.85 -0.90
CA GLY A 69 1.34 20.73 0.28
C GLY A 69 2.28 21.94 0.22
N ARG A 70 3.35 21.90 -0.60
CA ARG A 70 4.17 23.08 -0.91
C ARG A 70 3.54 24.01 -1.94
N LEU A 71 2.64 23.49 -2.77
CA LEU A 71 2.03 24.23 -3.88
C LEU A 71 0.67 24.83 -3.48
N MET A 72 -0.03 24.21 -2.52
CA MET A 72 -1.30 24.72 -2.00
C MET A 72 -1.57 24.23 -0.58
N GLN A 73 -2.49 24.90 0.11
CA GLN A 73 -3.00 24.42 1.39
C GLN A 73 -3.89 23.18 1.17
N LEU A 74 -3.53 22.08 1.84
CA LEU A 74 -4.26 20.81 1.79
C LEU A 74 -5.30 20.71 2.90
N PRO A 75 -6.40 19.95 2.69
CA PRO A 75 -7.30 19.56 3.77
C PRO A 75 -6.56 18.83 4.91
N GLN A 76 -6.97 19.10 6.15
CA GLN A 76 -6.38 18.52 7.36
C GLN A 76 -7.37 17.55 8.03
N GLY A 77 -6.85 16.59 8.82
CA GLY A 77 -7.68 15.63 9.57
C GLY A 77 -8.16 14.42 8.75
N GLU A 78 -7.61 14.21 7.56
CA GLU A 78 -7.83 13.01 6.74
C GLU A 78 -6.62 12.66 5.87
N GLN A 79 -6.52 11.40 5.47
CA GLN A 79 -5.57 10.95 4.46
C GLN A 79 -6.31 10.82 3.11
N PRO A 80 -5.80 11.43 2.02
CA PRO A 80 -6.40 11.28 0.71
C PRO A 80 -6.12 9.91 0.10
N LEU A 81 -6.99 9.48 -0.81
CA LEU A 81 -6.71 8.36 -1.70
C LEU A 81 -5.85 8.83 -2.87
N LEU A 82 -4.74 8.16 -3.13
CA LEU A 82 -3.90 8.40 -4.30
C LEU A 82 -4.28 7.45 -5.44
N ALA A 83 -4.54 8.01 -6.62
CA ALA A 83 -4.64 7.26 -7.86
C ALA A 83 -3.64 7.78 -8.91
N THR A 84 -3.15 6.88 -9.76
CA THR A 84 -2.33 7.24 -10.91
C THR A 84 -3.17 7.22 -12.17
N VAL A 85 -2.99 8.21 -13.04
CA VAL A 85 -3.60 8.21 -14.37
C VAL A 85 -2.79 7.28 -15.26
N ASP A 86 -3.26 6.05 -15.46
CA ASP A 86 -2.58 5.06 -16.30
C ASP A 86 -2.89 5.25 -17.79
N ASP A 87 -4.17 5.48 -18.10
CA ASP A 87 -4.65 5.71 -19.47
C ASP A 87 -5.61 6.90 -19.52
N VAL A 88 -5.06 8.05 -19.91
CA VAL A 88 -5.79 9.30 -19.99
C VAL A 88 -6.92 9.26 -21.01
N ASN A 89 -6.83 8.45 -22.07
CA ASN A 89 -7.85 8.44 -23.13
C ASN A 89 -9.21 7.97 -22.59
N LYS A 90 -9.20 7.05 -21.61
CA LYS A 90 -10.40 6.56 -20.93
C LYS A 90 -11.03 7.59 -19.98
N LEU A 91 -10.32 8.67 -19.68
CA LEU A 91 -10.71 9.68 -18.70
C LEU A 91 -11.00 11.05 -19.34
N ARG A 92 -10.76 11.24 -20.65
CA ARG A 92 -10.96 12.54 -21.34
C ARG A 92 -12.40 13.05 -21.26
N ASP A 93 -13.37 12.16 -21.17
CA ASP A 93 -14.79 12.51 -21.03
C ASP A 93 -15.13 13.14 -19.67
N LYS A 94 -14.22 13.02 -18.69
CA LYS A 94 -14.38 13.60 -17.36
C LYS A 94 -13.74 14.99 -17.34
N PRO A 95 -14.48 16.06 -16.99
CA PRO A 95 -13.94 17.42 -16.95
C PRO A 95 -12.66 17.55 -16.14
N PHE A 96 -12.57 16.87 -15.00
CA PHE A 96 -11.42 16.88 -14.10
C PHE A 96 -10.12 16.34 -14.74
N PHE A 97 -10.23 15.45 -15.73
CA PHE A 97 -9.07 14.83 -16.40
C PHE A 97 -8.81 15.38 -17.82
N ARG A 98 -9.51 16.44 -18.23
CA ARG A 98 -9.36 17.04 -19.58
C ARG A 98 -7.93 17.45 -19.90
N SER A 99 -7.17 17.89 -18.91
CA SER A 99 -5.77 18.32 -19.05
C SER A 99 -4.76 17.31 -18.48
N ALA A 100 -5.22 16.12 -18.11
CA ALA A 100 -4.37 15.07 -17.56
C ALA A 100 -3.42 14.50 -18.61
N HIS A 101 -2.35 13.86 -18.13
CA HIS A 101 -1.44 13.00 -18.88
C HIS A 101 -1.20 11.70 -18.09
N ASN A 102 -0.74 10.66 -18.79
CA ASN A 102 -0.35 9.42 -18.12
C ASN A 102 0.78 9.68 -17.11
N GLY A 103 0.65 9.10 -15.93
CA GLY A 103 1.56 9.32 -14.80
C GLY A 103 1.18 10.52 -13.90
N ASP A 104 0.16 11.31 -14.25
CA ASP A 104 -0.40 12.29 -13.31
C ASP A 104 -0.99 11.57 -12.08
N LYS A 105 -0.93 12.24 -10.92
CA LYS A 105 -1.36 11.72 -9.62
C LYS A 105 -2.59 12.47 -9.16
N ALA A 106 -3.67 11.76 -8.88
CA ALA A 106 -4.91 12.32 -8.34
C ALA A 106 -5.02 12.02 -6.84
N LEU A 107 -5.16 13.05 -6.02
CA LEU A 107 -5.47 12.95 -4.59
C LEU A 107 -6.96 13.22 -4.39
N PHE A 108 -7.65 12.28 -3.76
CA PHE A 108 -9.09 12.40 -3.44
C PHE A 108 -9.29 12.51 -1.93
N TYR A 109 -9.84 13.65 -1.51
CA TYR A 109 -10.19 13.97 -0.13
C TYR A 109 -11.69 13.78 0.06
N SER A 110 -12.10 12.64 0.61
CA SER A 110 -13.50 12.25 0.73
C SER A 110 -14.28 13.12 1.72
N LYS A 111 -13.70 13.51 2.87
CA LYS A 111 -14.40 14.35 3.86
C LYS A 111 -14.47 15.80 3.41
N ALA A 112 -13.39 16.35 2.85
CA ALA A 112 -13.37 17.70 2.32
C ALA A 112 -14.06 17.84 0.96
N GLY A 113 -14.43 16.72 0.32
CA GLY A 113 -15.10 16.70 -0.97
C GLY A 113 -14.26 17.29 -2.10
N LYS A 114 -12.94 17.07 -2.10
CA LYS A 114 -11.98 17.73 -3.00
C LYS A 114 -11.09 16.72 -3.73
N ALA A 115 -10.96 16.87 -5.05
CA ALA A 115 -9.97 16.17 -5.85
C ALA A 115 -8.88 17.15 -6.30
N ILE A 116 -7.63 16.69 -6.30
CA ILE A 116 -6.47 17.46 -6.74
C ILE A 116 -5.67 16.62 -7.73
N LEU A 117 -5.50 17.10 -8.96
CA LEU A 117 -4.69 16.45 -9.98
C LEU A 117 -3.32 17.13 -10.01
N TYR A 118 -2.27 16.35 -9.76
CA TYR A 118 -0.89 16.79 -9.68
C TYR A 118 -0.03 16.10 -10.73
N ARG A 119 0.85 16.84 -11.39
CA ARG A 119 1.81 16.31 -12.35
C ARG A 119 3.21 16.30 -11.74
N PRO A 120 3.76 15.12 -11.40
CA PRO A 120 5.10 15.02 -10.82
C PRO A 120 6.22 15.52 -11.72
N SER A 121 6.10 15.36 -13.05
CA SER A 121 7.16 15.72 -14.01
C SER A 121 7.40 17.22 -14.13
N THR A 122 6.39 18.05 -13.83
CA THR A 122 6.49 19.51 -13.90
C THR A 122 6.30 20.19 -12.55
N ASP A 123 6.09 19.42 -11.48
CA ASP A 123 5.79 19.90 -10.11
C ASP A 123 4.65 20.93 -10.10
N LYS A 124 3.52 20.58 -10.75
CA LYS A 124 2.36 21.48 -10.90
C LYS A 124 1.06 20.80 -10.54
N ILE A 125 0.15 21.57 -9.94
CA ILE A 125 -1.25 21.21 -9.84
C ILE A 125 -1.90 21.53 -11.18
N ILE A 126 -2.50 20.51 -11.79
CA ILE A 126 -3.13 20.58 -13.11
C ILE A 126 -4.59 20.99 -13.00
N GLU A 127 -5.31 20.43 -12.02
CA GLU A 127 -6.73 20.67 -11.84
C GLU A 127 -7.14 20.47 -10.37
N ILE A 128 -8.12 21.26 -9.90
CA ILE A 128 -8.71 21.10 -8.58
C ILE A 128 -10.22 21.09 -8.75
N GLY A 129 -10.87 20.01 -8.32
CA GLY A 129 -12.29 19.82 -8.54
C GLY A 129 -13.05 19.37 -7.29
N PRO A 130 -14.39 19.45 -7.32
CA PRO A 130 -15.21 18.76 -6.35
C PRO A 130 -15.01 17.25 -6.50
N TYR A 131 -14.85 16.56 -5.37
CA TYR A 131 -14.91 15.11 -5.29
C TYR A 131 -16.08 14.74 -4.41
N ILE A 132 -17.20 14.43 -5.05
CA ILE A 132 -18.31 13.83 -4.35
C ILE A 132 -18.08 12.33 -4.50
N VAL A 133 -17.71 11.67 -3.40
CA VAL A 133 -17.91 10.23 -3.33
C VAL A 133 -19.37 10.01 -3.68
N PRO A 134 -19.71 9.25 -4.74
CA PRO A 134 -21.08 8.88 -4.97
C PRO A 134 -21.50 8.10 -3.73
N THR A 135 -22.14 8.79 -2.79
CA THR A 135 -23.05 8.14 -1.91
C THR A 135 -24.02 7.48 -2.86
N THR A 136 -24.16 6.18 -2.77
CA THR A 136 -25.44 5.54 -3.07
C THR A 136 -26.44 6.08 -2.04
N THR A 137 -26.69 7.39 -2.08
CA THR A 137 -27.91 8.00 -1.59
C THR A 137 -28.94 7.44 -2.54
N THR A 138 -29.54 6.33 -2.12
CA THR A 138 -30.99 6.19 -2.21
C THR A 138 -31.53 7.59 -1.92
N ALA A 139 -32.07 8.23 -2.96
CA ALA A 139 -32.64 9.56 -2.89
C ALA A 139 -33.49 9.68 -1.61
N PRO A 140 -33.57 10.87 -0.95
CA PRO A 140 -34.58 11.06 0.06
C PRO A 140 -35.93 10.80 -0.59
N VAL A 141 -36.52 9.64 -0.30
CA VAL A 141 -37.87 9.32 -0.69
C VAL A 141 -38.78 10.29 0.05
N PRO A 142 -39.59 11.10 -0.64
CA PRO A 142 -40.72 11.72 0.01
C PRO A 142 -41.62 10.58 0.50
N VAL A 143 -42.06 10.68 1.75
CA VAL A 143 -43.11 9.84 2.31
C VAL A 143 -44.36 9.93 1.43
N ALA A 144 -44.62 8.88 0.64
CA ALA A 144 -45.93 8.53 0.12
C ALA A 144 -45.97 7.03 -0.22
N SER A 145 -47.13 6.45 0.08
CA SER A 145 -47.50 5.04 0.09
C SER A 145 -47.36 4.33 -1.27
N ASP A 146 -47.28 3.02 -1.14
CA ASP A 146 -47.60 1.95 -2.10
C ASP A 146 -46.51 1.32 -2.97
N ALA A 147 -46.63 -0.01 -3.00
CA ALA A 147 -45.74 -1.01 -3.54
C ALA A 147 -45.80 -1.11 -5.06
N ALA A 148 -44.65 -1.36 -5.70
CA ALA A 148 -44.36 -2.61 -6.42
C ALA A 148 -43.23 -2.43 -7.45
N ALA A 149 -42.11 -3.09 -7.13
CA ALA A 149 -41.19 -3.80 -8.03
C ALA A 149 -40.54 -3.06 -9.23
N LEU A 150 -39.26 -2.70 -9.05
CA LEU A 150 -38.22 -2.94 -10.04
C LEU A 150 -37.02 -3.58 -9.31
N GLY A 151 -36.59 -4.74 -9.82
CA GLY A 151 -35.72 -5.70 -9.14
C GLY A 151 -34.41 -5.12 -8.61
N VAL A 152 -34.27 -5.10 -7.30
CA VAL A 152 -32.98 -4.99 -6.62
C VAL A 152 -32.45 -6.41 -6.48
N SER A 153 -31.35 -6.72 -7.15
CA SER A 153 -30.58 -7.92 -6.82
C SER A 153 -29.97 -7.70 -5.44
N THR A 154 -30.67 -8.16 -4.40
CA THR A 154 -30.29 -8.04 -2.98
C THR A 154 -29.30 -9.13 -2.58
N THR A 155 -28.31 -9.45 -3.42
CA THR A 155 -27.31 -10.46 -3.07
C THR A 155 -26.45 -9.91 -1.91
N PRO A 156 -26.46 -10.56 -0.74
CA PRO A 156 -25.64 -10.09 0.38
C PRO A 156 -24.16 -10.18 0.01
N VAL A 157 -23.39 -9.19 0.43
CA VAL A 157 -21.94 -9.15 0.23
C VAL A 157 -21.32 -10.22 1.12
N THR A 158 -20.53 -11.11 0.52
CA THR A 158 -19.92 -12.23 1.23
C THR A 158 -18.68 -11.79 1.99
N VAL A 159 -18.55 -12.25 3.23
CA VAL A 159 -17.44 -11.91 4.14
C VAL A 159 -16.81 -13.20 4.68
N THR A 160 -15.48 -13.29 4.63
CA THR A 160 -14.72 -14.32 5.35
C THR A 160 -14.05 -13.71 6.58
N LEU A 161 -14.22 -14.35 7.74
CA LEU A 161 -13.55 -13.96 8.99
C LEU A 161 -12.40 -14.92 9.29
N LEU A 162 -11.19 -14.36 9.44
CA LEU A 162 -9.99 -15.07 9.85
C LEU A 162 -9.63 -14.68 11.27
N ASN A 163 -9.58 -15.66 12.18
CA ASN A 163 -9.13 -15.42 13.55
C ASN A 163 -7.60 -15.38 13.58
N GLY A 164 -7.04 -14.17 13.61
CA GLY A 164 -5.62 -13.90 13.76
C GLY A 164 -5.14 -13.83 15.21
N THR A 165 -5.97 -14.28 16.17
CA THR A 165 -5.67 -14.22 17.61
C THR A 165 -5.64 -15.61 18.24
N ALA A 166 -5.12 -15.68 19.48
CA ALA A 166 -5.24 -16.86 20.34
C ALA A 166 -6.61 -16.96 21.06
N VAL A 167 -7.48 -15.96 20.90
CA VAL A 167 -8.78 -15.90 21.59
C VAL A 167 -9.80 -16.75 20.85
N SER A 168 -10.19 -17.86 21.47
CA SER A 168 -11.27 -18.70 20.96
C SER A 168 -12.61 -17.95 21.01
N GLY A 169 -13.42 -18.09 19.97
CA GLY A 169 -14.73 -17.45 19.90
C GLY A 169 -14.73 -15.98 19.45
N LEU A 170 -13.57 -15.35 19.24
CA LEU A 170 -13.50 -13.96 18.76
C LEU A 170 -14.14 -13.79 17.36
N ALA A 171 -13.93 -14.75 16.46
CA ALA A 171 -14.58 -14.74 15.14
C ALA A 171 -16.11 -14.82 15.23
N LYS A 172 -16.65 -15.60 16.19
CA LYS A 172 -18.10 -15.74 16.38
C LYS A 172 -18.71 -14.46 16.97
N THR A 173 -18.09 -13.90 18.01
CA THR A 173 -18.56 -12.64 18.62
C THR A 173 -18.48 -11.46 17.65
N THR A 174 -17.44 -11.43 16.80
CA THR A 174 -17.31 -10.40 15.77
C THR A 174 -18.36 -10.56 14.67
N GLU A 175 -18.65 -11.78 14.22
CA GLU A 175 -19.74 -12.05 13.29
C GLU A 175 -21.10 -11.58 13.84
N GLU A 176 -21.42 -11.88 15.09
CA GLU A 176 -22.66 -11.43 15.74
C GLU A 176 -22.74 -9.88 15.79
N LYS A 177 -21.62 -9.22 16.10
CA LYS A 177 -21.52 -7.75 16.09
C LYS A 177 -21.71 -7.17 14.68
N LEU A 178 -21.08 -7.77 13.67
CA LEU A 178 -21.20 -7.35 12.27
C LEU A 178 -22.63 -7.52 11.76
N THR A 179 -23.22 -8.71 11.90
CA THR A 179 -24.55 -9.04 11.37
C THR A 179 -25.70 -8.34 12.10
N SER A 180 -25.51 -7.97 13.38
CA SER A 180 -26.50 -7.19 14.13
C SER A 180 -26.51 -5.71 13.75
N LYS A 181 -25.36 -5.13 13.37
CA LYS A 181 -25.20 -3.69 13.10
C LYS A 181 -25.12 -3.33 11.61
N ILE A 182 -24.77 -4.27 10.75
CA ILE A 182 -24.59 -4.06 9.31
C ILE A 182 -25.54 -5.01 8.57
N LYS A 183 -26.47 -4.44 7.81
CA LYS A 183 -27.37 -5.19 6.91
C LYS A 183 -26.72 -5.35 5.54
N GLY A 184 -27.05 -6.43 4.84
CA GLY A 184 -26.53 -6.69 3.49
C GLY A 184 -25.17 -7.40 3.44
N ILE A 185 -24.69 -7.92 4.57
CA ILE A 185 -23.53 -8.83 4.63
C ILE A 185 -23.95 -10.26 4.95
N GLN A 186 -23.18 -11.22 4.45
CA GLN A 186 -23.27 -12.63 4.83
C GLN A 186 -21.88 -13.14 5.14
N VAL A 187 -21.66 -13.57 6.39
CA VAL A 187 -20.43 -14.28 6.75
C VAL A 187 -20.53 -15.69 6.20
N VAL A 188 -19.71 -16.01 5.20
CA VAL A 188 -19.74 -17.29 4.50
C VAL A 188 -18.73 -18.28 5.06
N GLU A 189 -17.67 -17.80 5.70
CA GLU A 189 -16.61 -18.63 6.24
C GLU A 189 -16.00 -17.99 7.49
N LYS A 190 -15.73 -18.84 8.50
CA LYS A 190 -14.92 -18.51 9.68
C LYS A 190 -13.84 -19.56 9.81
N LYS A 191 -12.58 -19.13 9.84
CA LYS A 191 -11.44 -20.04 10.06
C LYS A 191 -10.35 -19.34 10.85
N ASP A 192 -9.38 -20.12 11.28
CA ASP A 192 -8.15 -19.56 11.82
C ASP A 192 -7.31 -18.97 10.70
N ALA A 193 -6.71 -17.81 10.97
CA ALA A 193 -5.63 -17.29 10.15
C ALA A 193 -4.39 -18.18 10.32
N THR A 194 -3.54 -18.25 9.30
CA THR A 194 -2.25 -18.93 9.34
C THR A 194 -1.36 -18.34 10.44
N LYS A 195 -1.38 -17.01 10.59
CA LYS A 195 -0.63 -16.29 11.63
C LYS A 195 -1.54 -15.88 12.79
N LYS A 196 -0.98 -15.85 14.00
CA LYS A 196 -1.69 -15.58 15.26
C LYS A 196 -1.19 -14.33 16.01
N ASP A 197 -0.32 -13.55 15.38
CA ASP A 197 0.38 -12.40 15.91
C ASP A 197 -0.14 -11.07 15.33
N TYR A 198 -1.30 -11.08 14.68
CA TYR A 198 -1.93 -9.86 14.20
C TYR A 198 -2.27 -8.95 15.38
N VAL A 199 -1.69 -7.74 15.36
CA VAL A 199 -1.94 -6.74 16.41
C VAL A 199 -3.28 -6.05 16.16
N LYS A 200 -3.52 -5.55 14.94
CA LYS A 200 -4.76 -4.85 14.58
C LYS A 200 -5.66 -5.71 13.70
N ASN A 201 -6.95 -5.39 13.71
CA ASN A 201 -7.85 -5.90 12.69
C ASN A 201 -7.42 -5.42 11.31
N ILE A 202 -7.50 -6.28 10.30
CA ILE A 202 -7.22 -5.97 8.90
C ILE A 202 -8.48 -6.24 8.10
N ILE A 203 -8.93 -5.26 7.33
CA ILE A 203 -10.14 -5.36 6.50
C ILE A 203 -9.71 -5.21 5.04
N ILE A 204 -10.04 -6.19 4.22
CA ILE A 204 -9.63 -6.26 2.82
C ILE A 204 -10.87 -6.35 1.94
N ASP A 205 -10.98 -5.43 1.00
CA ASP A 205 -11.94 -5.48 -0.10
C ASP A 205 -11.26 -6.13 -1.31
N ILE A 206 -11.64 -7.35 -1.65
CA ILE A 206 -10.96 -8.15 -2.68
C ILE A 206 -11.18 -7.57 -4.07
N LYS A 207 -12.35 -6.97 -4.33
CA LYS A 207 -12.72 -6.41 -5.64
C LYS A 207 -12.55 -4.89 -5.71
N GLY A 208 -12.46 -4.23 -4.56
CA GLY A 208 -12.38 -2.77 -4.46
C GLY A 208 -13.73 -2.08 -4.69
N ASP A 209 -14.85 -2.82 -4.70
CA ASP A 209 -16.19 -2.30 -4.98
C ASP A 209 -17.07 -2.16 -3.72
N GLN A 210 -16.51 -2.43 -2.53
CA GLN A 210 -17.19 -2.40 -1.22
C GLN A 210 -16.70 -1.30 -0.28
N SER A 211 -16.12 -0.21 -0.81
CA SER A 211 -15.49 0.85 0.00
C SER A 211 -16.38 1.41 1.12
N GLN A 212 -17.67 1.65 0.86
CA GLN A 212 -18.60 2.15 1.88
C GLN A 212 -18.86 1.10 2.99
N LEU A 213 -18.99 -0.17 2.61
CA LEU A 213 -19.18 -1.27 3.53
C LEU A 213 -17.94 -1.52 4.38
N VAL A 214 -16.74 -1.46 3.78
CA VAL A 214 -15.46 -1.52 4.49
C VAL A 214 -15.32 -0.38 5.50
N GLY A 215 -15.71 0.84 5.15
CA GLY A 215 -15.73 1.97 6.10
C GLY A 215 -16.67 1.75 7.29
N ASN A 216 -17.85 1.16 7.05
CA ASN A 216 -18.79 0.80 8.12
C ASN A 216 -18.24 -0.31 9.03
N ILE A 217 -17.61 -1.33 8.44
CA ILE A 217 -16.95 -2.42 9.17
C ILE A 217 -15.82 -1.83 10.03
N GLN A 218 -14.93 -1.02 9.45
CA GLN A 218 -13.83 -0.38 10.16
C GLN A 218 -14.31 0.49 11.32
N SER A 219 -15.39 1.26 11.13
CA SER A 219 -15.97 2.08 12.20
C SER A 219 -16.55 1.24 13.35
N LEU A 220 -16.99 0.01 13.07
CA LEU A 220 -17.62 -0.87 14.04
C LEU A 220 -16.63 -1.72 14.83
N ILE A 221 -15.60 -2.24 14.16
CA ILE A 221 -14.63 -3.18 14.77
C ILE A 221 -13.23 -2.59 14.91
N GLY A 222 -12.98 -1.38 14.44
CA GLY A 222 -11.63 -0.79 14.39
C GLY A 222 -10.72 -1.54 13.41
N GLY A 223 -9.47 -1.08 13.30
CA GLY A 223 -8.46 -1.71 12.45
C GLY A 223 -8.08 -0.91 11.22
N GLU A 224 -7.31 -1.56 10.35
CA GLU A 224 -6.70 -0.98 9.16
C GLU A 224 -7.31 -1.59 7.91
N VAL A 225 -7.53 -0.75 6.90
CA VAL A 225 -7.95 -1.23 5.57
C VAL A 225 -6.69 -1.57 4.79
N ALA A 226 -6.59 -2.81 4.31
CA ALA A 226 -5.50 -3.25 3.45
C ALA A 226 -6.01 -3.55 2.04
N SER A 227 -5.16 -3.28 1.06
CA SER A 227 -5.47 -3.51 -0.36
C SER A 227 -5.25 -4.95 -0.82
N ALA A 228 -4.68 -5.81 0.04
CA ALA A 228 -4.40 -7.20 -0.27
C ALA A 228 -4.39 -8.04 1.01
N VAL A 229 -4.66 -9.33 0.86
CA VAL A 229 -4.55 -10.31 1.94
C VAL A 229 -3.07 -10.46 2.34
N PRO A 230 -2.71 -10.41 3.64
CA PRO A 230 -1.33 -10.56 4.11
C PRO A 230 -0.66 -11.86 3.64
N GLU A 231 0.67 -11.79 3.44
CA GLU A 231 1.44 -12.94 2.95
C GLU A 231 1.36 -14.15 3.90
N GLY A 232 1.11 -15.32 3.32
CA GLY A 232 0.94 -16.59 4.04
C GLY A 232 -0.50 -16.93 4.41
N GLU A 233 -1.44 -16.02 4.18
CA GLU A 233 -2.87 -16.29 4.33
C GLU A 233 -3.47 -16.74 2.99
N ALA A 234 -4.44 -17.65 3.04
CA ALA A 234 -5.20 -18.03 1.86
C ALA A 234 -6.13 -16.88 1.45
N THR A 235 -6.15 -16.53 0.17
CA THR A 235 -7.12 -15.57 -0.37
C THR A 235 -8.49 -16.27 -0.48
N PRO A 236 -9.50 -15.86 0.29
CA PRO A 236 -10.85 -16.44 0.21
C PRO A 236 -11.59 -15.97 -1.05
N GLU A 237 -12.62 -16.72 -1.46
CA GLU A 237 -13.49 -16.36 -2.60
C GLU A 237 -14.49 -15.23 -2.26
N ALA A 238 -14.58 -14.84 -0.98
CA ALA A 238 -15.49 -13.81 -0.50
C ALA A 238 -15.12 -12.42 -1.03
N ALA A 239 -16.11 -11.52 -1.11
CA ALA A 239 -15.88 -10.13 -1.52
C ALA A 239 -15.05 -9.34 -0.51
N ILE A 240 -15.20 -9.65 0.79
CA ILE A 240 -14.46 -9.02 1.89
C ILE A 240 -13.79 -10.07 2.76
N VAL A 241 -12.57 -9.78 3.20
CA VAL A 241 -11.83 -10.58 4.19
C VAL A 241 -11.56 -9.72 5.41
N ILE A 242 -11.79 -10.26 6.59
CA ILE A 242 -11.48 -9.61 7.86
C ILE A 242 -10.55 -10.51 8.66
N ILE A 243 -9.36 -10.02 9.00
CA ILE A 243 -8.42 -10.70 9.89
C ILE A 243 -8.49 -10.03 11.26
N LEU A 244 -8.76 -10.80 12.30
CA LEU A 244 -8.93 -10.30 13.65
C LEU A 244 -7.58 -10.21 14.37
N GLY A 245 -7.29 -9.06 14.95
CA GLY A 245 -6.08 -8.80 15.72
C GLY A 245 -6.33 -8.73 17.23
N ASN A 246 -5.24 -8.75 18.00
CA ASN A 246 -5.28 -8.77 19.46
C ASN A 246 -5.69 -7.43 20.11
N ASP A 247 -5.62 -6.31 19.38
CA ASP A 247 -5.98 -4.96 19.82
C ASP A 247 -7.44 -4.64 19.45
N THR A 248 -8.37 -5.49 19.92
CA THR A 248 -9.82 -5.39 19.65
C THR A 248 -10.65 -4.89 20.83
#